data_AF-A0A3D6DX33-F1
#
_entry.id   AF-A0A3D6DX33-F1
#
_cell.length_a   1.000
_cell.length_b   1.000
_cell.length_c   1.000
_cell.angle_alpha   90.00
_cell.angle_beta   90.00
_cell.angle_gamma   90.00
#
_symmetry.space_group_name_H-M   'P 1'
#
loop_
_entity.id
_entity.type
_entity.pdbx_description
1 polymer ?
#
loop_
_entity_poly.entity_id
_entity_poly.type
_entity_poly.pdbx_seq_one_letter_code
_entity_poly.pdbx_strand_id
1 'polypeptide(L)'
;MVPAELTLGDASLITVTFLFTDIEGSTNLWETESVAMRVALQRHNVLLSSAIERHHGYVFKTVGDAFCATFDDAADALRAACRIQASLAAERWPTRAGLRVRVALHTGAAYLSAGDYFGTTVNRCARLLAVTLGGQTLLTASTEALVRESLPAGISLRDTGMLRLRDLPHPMHVFQLMHPGLSPSLCELGDTSGGNKLTTEPMARFRPVDLYEVPTLPTIVVHALKVLQNPNSDARAVERVIVNDPAISAKILRVANSAFFGFSRRVATIADAVRVLGFINVQGMLISVGAFDAFRTERLNLVDFWKHSIATATAARFLSSRVHCSADEAFMAGLLHDIGKLIFAVQAESAYRQVLELKRGSAMSSLEAERTLFEFTHPEVGEMVAERWDLPAKYLAAIAHHHDPAAAGDERMFCALIGLADQAAYASLGSHAPAEHDAERTALLDEVDLGQAQWEDCLLHLHQARATIGAFVGAIQ
;
A
#
# COMPACT_ATOMS: atom_id res chain seq x y z
N MET A 1 -14.09 -20.00 33.58
CA MET A 1 -14.38 -18.79 32.78
C MET A 1 -13.72 -19.02 31.43
N VAL A 2 -14.51 -19.42 30.44
CA VAL A 2 -14.06 -19.69 29.07
C VAL A 2 -13.68 -18.34 28.45
N PRO A 3 -12.54 -18.19 27.76
CA PRO A 3 -12.21 -16.92 27.11
C PRO A 3 -13.29 -16.60 26.10
N ALA A 4 -13.86 -15.40 26.15
CA ALA A 4 -14.78 -14.93 25.13
C ALA A 4 -14.04 -14.92 23.79
N GLU A 5 -14.48 -15.77 22.85
CA GLU A 5 -14.06 -15.69 21.46
C GLU A 5 -14.37 -14.29 20.95
N LEU A 6 -13.31 -13.54 20.61
CA LEU A 6 -13.38 -12.28 19.90
C LEU A 6 -13.90 -12.57 18.49
N THR A 7 -15.22 -12.66 18.32
CA THR A 7 -15.85 -12.73 17.00
C THR A 7 -15.63 -11.40 16.29
N LEU A 8 -14.99 -11.45 15.12
CA LEU A 8 -14.85 -10.33 14.16
C LEU A 8 -16.22 -9.96 13.56
N GLY A 9 -17.20 -9.54 14.37
CA GLY A 9 -18.57 -9.24 13.92
C GLY A 9 -19.23 -10.41 13.17
N ASP A 10 -19.75 -10.15 11.96
CA ASP A 10 -20.39 -11.14 11.06
C ASP A 10 -19.39 -12.15 10.44
N ALA A 11 -18.13 -12.15 10.87
CA ALA A 11 -17.11 -13.00 10.29
C ALA A 11 -17.31 -14.49 10.60
N SER A 12 -17.41 -15.30 9.55
CA SER A 12 -17.53 -16.75 9.67
C SER A 12 -16.15 -17.40 9.65
N LEU A 13 -15.83 -18.22 10.66
CA LEU A 13 -14.60 -19.00 10.67
C LEU A 13 -14.77 -20.22 9.75
N ILE A 14 -13.97 -20.29 8.68
CA ILE A 14 -14.02 -21.37 7.70
C ILE A 14 -12.62 -21.94 7.45
N THR A 15 -12.53 -23.22 7.10
CA THR A 15 -11.27 -23.83 6.64
C THR A 15 -11.25 -23.78 5.12
N VAL A 16 -10.19 -23.20 4.56
CA VAL A 16 -10.08 -22.94 3.13
C VAL A 16 -8.62 -23.07 2.69
N THR A 17 -8.40 -23.40 1.42
CA THR A 17 -7.07 -23.39 0.81
C THR A 17 -6.85 -22.08 0.07
N PHE A 18 -5.85 -21.32 0.48
CA PHE A 18 -5.40 -20.12 -0.22
C PHE A 18 -4.41 -20.47 -1.33
N LEU A 19 -4.54 -19.77 -2.46
CA LEU A 19 -3.56 -19.73 -3.54
C LEU A 19 -3.22 -18.28 -3.82
N PHE A 20 -1.99 -17.90 -3.48
CA PHE A 20 -1.48 -16.56 -3.79
C PHE A 20 -0.48 -16.62 -4.93
N THR A 21 -0.51 -15.61 -5.79
CA THR A 21 0.47 -15.45 -6.89
C THR A 21 1.06 -14.05 -6.91
N ASP A 22 2.23 -13.91 -7.54
CA ASP A 22 2.95 -12.65 -7.74
C ASP A 22 3.94 -12.80 -8.91
N ILE A 23 4.10 -11.79 -9.78
CA ILE A 23 5.09 -11.87 -10.86
C ILE A 23 6.45 -11.42 -10.31
N GLU A 24 7.46 -12.29 -10.42
CA GLU A 24 8.81 -11.96 -9.99
C GLU A 24 9.39 -10.81 -10.82
N GLY A 25 9.72 -9.70 -10.14
CA GLY A 25 10.37 -8.55 -10.77
C GLY A 25 9.46 -7.74 -11.70
N SER A 26 8.14 -7.79 -11.51
CA SER A 26 7.14 -7.04 -12.30
C SER A 26 7.46 -5.56 -12.42
N THR A 27 7.87 -4.94 -11.33
CA THR A 27 8.36 -3.56 -11.25
C THR A 27 9.38 -3.19 -12.30
N ASN A 28 10.44 -3.99 -12.44
CA ASN A 28 11.52 -3.69 -13.37
C ASN A 28 11.02 -3.80 -14.82
N LEU A 29 10.08 -4.70 -15.09
CA LEU A 29 9.43 -4.81 -16.40
C LEU A 29 8.55 -3.61 -16.70
N TRP A 30 7.90 -3.02 -15.69
CA TRP A 30 7.15 -1.78 -15.85
C TRP A 30 8.04 -0.58 -16.18
N GLU A 31 9.20 -0.45 -15.54
CA GLU A 31 10.13 0.65 -15.78
C GLU A 31 10.83 0.52 -17.14
N THR A 32 11.28 -0.69 -17.50
CA THR A 32 12.09 -0.91 -18.70
C THR A 32 11.28 -1.21 -19.97
N GLU A 33 10.08 -1.77 -19.83
CA GLU A 33 9.27 -2.30 -20.93
C GLU A 33 7.76 -2.00 -20.78
N SER A 34 7.40 -0.81 -20.26
CA SER A 34 6.03 -0.44 -19.85
C SER A 34 4.91 -0.76 -20.86
N VAL A 35 5.15 -0.62 -22.16
CA VAL A 35 4.15 -0.93 -23.20
C VAL A 35 3.97 -2.44 -23.36
N ALA A 36 5.06 -3.20 -23.39
CA ALA A 36 5.00 -4.65 -23.48
C ALA A 36 4.43 -5.25 -22.19
N MET A 37 4.80 -4.70 -21.03
CA MET A 37 4.31 -5.14 -19.73
C MET A 37 2.80 -4.96 -19.59
N ARG A 38 2.21 -3.87 -20.10
CA ARG A 38 0.74 -3.68 -20.13
C ARG A 38 0.01 -4.82 -20.84
N VAL A 39 0.49 -5.21 -22.02
CA VAL A 39 -0.09 -6.31 -22.81
C VAL A 39 0.17 -7.66 -22.13
N ALA A 40 1.37 -7.85 -21.59
CA ALA A 40 1.73 -9.05 -20.86
C ALA A 40 0.85 -9.23 -19.61
N LEU A 41 0.62 -8.17 -18.84
CA LEU A 41 -0.22 -8.21 -17.64
C LEU A 41 -1.68 -8.57 -17.96
N GLN A 42 -2.24 -8.01 -19.04
CA GLN A 42 -3.59 -8.40 -19.49
C GLN A 42 -3.66 -9.90 -19.83
N ARG A 43 -2.67 -10.42 -20.57
CA ARG A 43 -2.62 -11.84 -20.92
C ARG A 43 -2.41 -12.72 -19.69
N HIS A 44 -1.54 -12.33 -18.78
CA HIS A 44 -1.32 -12.95 -17.48
C HIS A 44 -2.63 -13.07 -16.70
N ASN A 45 -3.38 -11.98 -16.53
CA ASN A 45 -4.62 -11.97 -15.76
C ASN A 45 -5.67 -12.93 -16.35
N VAL A 46 -5.76 -13.01 -17.69
CA VAL A 46 -6.64 -13.97 -18.37
C VAL A 46 -6.22 -15.42 -18.09
N LEU A 47 -4.92 -15.73 -18.14
CA LEU A 47 -4.42 -17.08 -17.90
C LEU A 47 -4.64 -17.52 -16.45
N LEU A 48 -4.37 -16.65 -15.48
CA LEU A 48 -4.56 -16.94 -14.06
C LEU A 48 -6.04 -17.10 -13.72
N SER A 49 -6.89 -16.13 -14.10
CA SER A 49 -8.33 -16.19 -13.81
C SER A 49 -8.94 -17.46 -14.41
N SER A 50 -8.63 -17.78 -15.67
CA SER A 50 -9.13 -18.98 -16.33
C SER A 50 -8.66 -20.28 -15.65
N ALA A 51 -7.42 -20.33 -15.16
CA ALA A 51 -6.91 -21.49 -14.43
C ALA A 51 -7.57 -21.66 -13.06
N ILE A 52 -7.79 -20.56 -12.34
CA ILE A 52 -8.43 -20.54 -11.03
C ILE A 52 -9.91 -20.94 -11.15
N GLU A 53 -10.67 -20.28 -12.02
CA GLU A 53 -12.11 -20.54 -12.22
C GLU A 53 -12.37 -21.97 -12.73
N ARG A 54 -11.53 -22.46 -13.65
CA ARG A 54 -11.66 -23.84 -14.19
C ARG A 54 -11.54 -24.90 -13.10
N HIS A 55 -10.83 -24.59 -12.02
CA HIS A 55 -10.65 -25.48 -10.88
C HIS A 55 -11.44 -24.97 -9.66
N HIS A 56 -12.60 -24.34 -9.89
CA HIS A 56 -13.55 -23.92 -8.84
C HIS A 56 -12.97 -22.97 -7.79
N GLY A 57 -11.89 -22.26 -8.13
CA GLY A 57 -11.33 -21.24 -7.25
C GLY A 57 -12.09 -19.93 -7.36
N TYR A 58 -12.11 -19.20 -6.25
CA TYR A 58 -12.66 -17.85 -6.16
C TYR A 58 -11.53 -16.85 -5.92
N VAL A 59 -11.35 -15.91 -6.86
CA VAL A 59 -10.45 -14.77 -6.70
C VAL A 59 -11.17 -13.74 -5.85
N PHE A 60 -10.79 -13.63 -4.58
CA PHE A 60 -11.40 -12.66 -3.67
C PHE A 60 -10.72 -11.29 -3.74
N LYS A 61 -9.47 -11.24 -4.21
CA LYS A 61 -8.72 -10.00 -4.35
C LYS A 61 -7.63 -10.09 -5.40
N THR A 62 -7.36 -8.97 -6.07
CA THR A 62 -6.17 -8.74 -6.89
C THR A 62 -5.46 -7.49 -6.37
N VAL A 63 -4.13 -7.52 -6.29
CA VAL A 63 -3.32 -6.39 -5.83
C VAL A 63 -2.19 -6.19 -6.83
N GLY A 64 -2.29 -5.17 -7.69
CA GLY A 64 -1.40 -5.01 -8.83
C GLY A 64 -1.46 -6.23 -9.75
N ASP A 65 -0.35 -6.95 -9.87
CA ASP A 65 -0.21 -8.20 -10.62
C ASP A 65 -0.39 -9.48 -9.78
N ALA A 66 -0.62 -9.35 -8.47
CA ALA A 66 -0.84 -10.47 -7.57
C ALA A 66 -2.31 -10.92 -7.56
N PHE A 67 -2.53 -12.24 -7.50
CA PHE A 67 -3.86 -12.83 -7.30
C PHE A 67 -3.95 -13.46 -5.91
N CYS A 68 -5.06 -13.18 -5.24
CA CYS A 68 -5.46 -13.83 -3.99
C CYS A 68 -6.69 -14.68 -4.28
N ALA A 69 -6.52 -15.99 -4.30
CA ALA A 69 -7.61 -16.94 -4.55
C ALA A 69 -7.82 -17.90 -3.38
N THR A 70 -9.03 -18.42 -3.31
CA THR A 70 -9.45 -19.43 -2.34
C THR A 70 -10.12 -20.60 -3.03
N PHE A 71 -9.97 -21.77 -2.43
CA PHE A 71 -10.53 -23.03 -2.91
C PHE A 71 -11.08 -23.80 -1.70
N ASP A 72 -12.27 -24.37 -1.87
CA ASP A 72 -12.86 -25.28 -0.89
C ASP A 72 -12.13 -26.63 -0.83
N ASP A 73 -11.49 -27.03 -1.94
CA ASP A 73 -10.68 -28.25 -2.06
C ASP A 73 -9.21 -27.91 -2.37
N ALA A 74 -8.30 -28.40 -1.53
CA ALA A 74 -6.86 -28.25 -1.71
C ALA A 74 -6.34 -28.89 -3.01
N ALA A 75 -6.96 -29.98 -3.48
CA ALA A 75 -6.58 -30.65 -4.71
C ALA A 75 -6.87 -29.78 -5.94
N ASP A 76 -7.97 -29.01 -5.90
CA ASP A 76 -8.32 -28.05 -6.94
C ASP A 76 -7.36 -26.85 -6.96
N ALA A 77 -6.98 -26.34 -5.78
CA ALA A 77 -5.94 -25.31 -5.68
C ALA A 77 -4.60 -25.79 -6.29
N LEU A 78 -4.21 -27.04 -6.03
CA LEU A 78 -3.00 -27.63 -6.60
C LEU A 78 -3.09 -27.75 -8.13
N ARG A 79 -4.23 -28.19 -8.68
CA ARG A 79 -4.45 -28.26 -10.13
C ARG A 79 -4.40 -26.88 -10.78
N ALA A 80 -5.02 -25.88 -10.14
CA ALA A 80 -4.95 -24.49 -10.58
C ALA A 80 -3.50 -24.00 -10.63
N ALA A 81 -2.72 -24.21 -9.57
CA ALA A 81 -1.30 -23.84 -9.53
C ALA A 81 -0.48 -24.50 -10.65
N CYS A 82 -0.67 -25.80 -10.90
CA CYS A 82 -0.03 -26.49 -12.03
C CYS A 82 -0.43 -25.87 -13.37
N ARG A 83 -1.71 -25.58 -13.55
CA ARG A 83 -2.23 -25.01 -14.80
C ARG A 83 -1.71 -23.60 -15.03
N ILE A 84 -1.62 -22.78 -13.98
CA ILE A 84 -1.01 -21.44 -14.02
C ILE A 84 0.41 -21.56 -14.54
N GLN A 85 1.26 -22.32 -13.87
CA GLN A 85 2.67 -22.45 -14.25
C GLN A 85 2.85 -23.00 -15.66
N ALA A 86 2.10 -24.06 -16.03
CA ALA A 86 2.19 -24.65 -17.36
C ALA A 86 1.71 -23.69 -18.46
N SER A 87 0.65 -22.91 -18.20
CA SER A 87 0.13 -21.96 -19.18
C SER A 87 1.08 -20.78 -19.39
N LEU A 88 1.67 -20.26 -18.31
CA LEU A 88 2.64 -19.17 -18.38
C LEU A 88 3.93 -19.60 -19.10
N ALA A 89 4.40 -20.83 -18.86
CA ALA A 89 5.58 -21.39 -19.52
C ALA A 89 5.37 -21.65 -21.02
N ALA A 90 4.14 -21.96 -21.43
CA ALA A 90 3.79 -22.19 -22.83
C ALA A 90 3.49 -20.90 -23.62
N GLU A 91 3.20 -19.80 -22.91
CA GLU A 91 2.82 -18.52 -23.52
C GLU A 91 4.03 -17.81 -24.14
N ARG A 92 3.81 -17.15 -25.29
CA ARG A 92 4.82 -16.28 -25.92
C ARG A 92 4.59 -14.85 -25.45
N TRP A 93 5.48 -14.36 -24.61
CA TRP A 93 5.37 -13.04 -23.99
C TRP A 93 5.88 -11.93 -24.92
N PRO A 94 5.27 -10.73 -24.89
CA PRO A 94 5.72 -9.57 -25.64
C PRO A 94 6.97 -8.90 -25.01
N THR A 95 7.27 -9.21 -23.75
CA THR A 95 8.47 -8.76 -23.03
C THR A 95 9.72 -9.52 -23.48
N ARG A 96 10.92 -8.96 -23.25
CA ARG A 96 12.19 -9.61 -23.61
C ARG A 96 12.39 -10.98 -22.94
N ALA A 97 11.94 -11.11 -21.70
CA ALA A 97 11.92 -12.36 -20.95
C ALA A 97 10.49 -12.79 -20.65
N GLY A 98 10.24 -14.09 -20.57
CA GLY A 98 8.93 -14.61 -20.17
C GLY A 98 8.59 -14.26 -18.74
N LEU A 99 7.31 -14.04 -18.45
CA LEU A 99 6.86 -13.75 -17.09
C LEU A 99 7.04 -14.97 -16.19
N ARG A 100 7.67 -14.75 -15.03
CA ARG A 100 7.90 -15.80 -14.03
C ARG A 100 7.04 -15.54 -12.80
N VAL A 101 6.02 -16.37 -12.62
CA VAL A 101 5.05 -16.20 -11.52
C VAL A 101 5.39 -17.10 -10.35
N ARG A 102 5.40 -16.53 -9.16
CA ARG A 102 5.51 -17.23 -7.87
C ARG A 102 4.12 -17.73 -7.50
N VAL A 103 4.00 -18.93 -6.95
CA VAL A 103 2.71 -19.46 -6.46
C VAL A 103 2.89 -20.09 -5.08
N ALA A 104 2.01 -19.77 -4.14
CA ALA A 104 2.02 -20.35 -2.80
C ALA A 104 0.65 -20.90 -2.42
N LEU A 105 0.63 -22.09 -1.80
CA LEU A 105 -0.59 -22.71 -1.29
C LEU A 105 -0.51 -22.96 0.22
N HIS A 106 -1.53 -22.51 0.95
CA HIS A 106 -1.66 -22.79 2.37
C HIS A 106 -3.11 -23.05 2.77
N THR A 107 -3.33 -24.14 3.51
CA THR A 107 -4.65 -24.52 4.00
C THR A 107 -4.73 -24.32 5.51
N GLY A 108 -5.83 -23.73 5.97
CA GLY A 108 -6.13 -23.56 7.39
C GLY A 108 -7.40 -22.75 7.64
N ALA A 109 -7.67 -22.47 8.91
CA ALA A 109 -8.84 -21.70 9.32
C ALA A 109 -8.62 -20.18 9.14
N ALA A 110 -9.57 -19.51 8.49
CA ALA A 110 -9.58 -18.08 8.27
C ALA A 110 -10.98 -17.51 8.54
N TYR A 111 -11.02 -16.24 8.94
CA TYR A 111 -12.27 -15.51 9.13
C TYR A 111 -12.68 -14.87 7.81
N LEU A 112 -13.86 -15.23 7.30
CA LEU A 112 -14.48 -14.63 6.11
C LEU A 112 -15.44 -13.53 6.55
N SER A 113 -15.21 -12.29 6.08
CA SER A 113 -16.09 -11.15 6.34
C SER A 113 -16.19 -10.27 5.11
N ALA A 114 -17.42 -9.97 4.67
CA ALA A 114 -17.69 -9.12 3.50
C ALA A 114 -16.93 -9.51 2.22
N GLY A 115 -16.66 -10.81 2.03
CA GLY A 115 -15.93 -11.34 0.87
C GLY A 115 -14.41 -11.31 0.99
N ASP A 116 -13.87 -10.76 2.07
CA ASP A 116 -12.44 -10.74 2.40
C ASP A 116 -12.08 -11.76 3.49
N TYR A 117 -10.81 -12.16 3.51
CA TYR A 117 -10.28 -13.15 4.44
C TYR A 117 -9.27 -12.54 5.42
N PHE A 118 -9.38 -12.94 6.68
CA PHE A 118 -8.54 -12.45 7.77
C PHE A 118 -7.99 -13.59 8.63
N GLY A 119 -6.85 -13.32 9.26
CA GLY A 119 -6.25 -14.18 10.28
C GLY A 119 -4.96 -14.85 9.84
N THR A 120 -4.40 -15.65 10.75
CA THR A 120 -3.03 -16.16 10.62
C THR A 120 -2.79 -17.03 9.38
N THR A 121 -3.82 -17.71 8.86
CA THR A 121 -3.70 -18.55 7.66
C THR A 121 -3.45 -17.69 6.42
N VAL A 122 -4.16 -16.58 6.24
CA VAL A 122 -3.93 -15.65 5.13
C VAL A 122 -2.48 -15.15 5.17
N ASN A 123 -2.04 -14.72 6.36
CA ASN A 123 -0.70 -14.20 6.60
C ASN A 123 0.40 -15.25 6.32
N ARG A 124 0.17 -16.52 6.70
CA ARG A 124 1.11 -17.61 6.41
C ARG A 124 1.24 -17.90 4.91
N CYS A 125 0.13 -17.91 4.18
CA CYS A 125 0.15 -18.06 2.72
C CYS A 125 0.97 -16.93 2.09
N ALA A 126 0.76 -15.72 2.60
CA ALA A 126 1.49 -14.55 2.17
C ALA A 126 3.01 -14.68 2.40
N ARG A 127 3.42 -15.00 3.62
CA ARG A 127 4.84 -15.16 3.96
C ARG A 127 5.50 -16.32 3.21
N LEU A 128 4.75 -17.36 2.85
CA LEU A 128 5.25 -18.45 2.01
C LEU A 128 5.53 -17.96 0.58
N LEU A 129 4.60 -17.20 -0.01
CA LEU A 129 4.81 -16.60 -1.33
C LEU A 129 6.04 -15.68 -1.33
N ALA A 130 6.26 -14.98 -0.21
CA ALA A 130 7.39 -14.08 -0.06
C ALA A 130 8.78 -14.75 -0.05
N VAL A 131 8.85 -16.09 0.08
CA VAL A 131 10.10 -16.84 -0.11
C VAL A 131 10.10 -17.70 -1.38
N THR A 132 9.00 -17.67 -2.14
CA THR A 132 8.83 -18.44 -3.38
C THR A 132 9.53 -17.73 -4.55
N LEU A 133 10.21 -18.47 -5.42
CA LEU A 133 10.88 -17.93 -6.60
C LEU A 133 9.96 -17.95 -7.83
N GLY A 134 10.25 -17.11 -8.83
CA GLY A 134 9.48 -17.06 -10.07
C GLY A 134 9.48 -18.41 -10.81
N GLY A 135 8.31 -18.93 -11.17
CA GLY A 135 8.15 -20.27 -11.74
C GLY A 135 8.09 -21.40 -10.70
N GLN A 136 8.23 -21.09 -9.41
CA GLN A 136 8.11 -22.04 -8.31
C GLN A 136 6.69 -22.04 -7.76
N THR A 137 6.23 -23.21 -7.33
CA THR A 137 5.02 -23.36 -6.53
C THR A 137 5.38 -24.01 -5.21
N LEU A 138 5.19 -23.30 -4.09
CA LEU A 138 5.41 -23.81 -2.75
C LEU A 138 4.10 -24.09 -2.05
N LEU A 139 4.09 -25.09 -1.18
CA LEU A 139 2.92 -25.47 -0.41
C LEU A 139 3.30 -25.98 0.98
N THR A 140 2.51 -25.62 1.97
CA THR A 140 2.79 -25.98 3.38
C THR A 140 2.39 -27.42 3.67
N ALA A 141 2.93 -28.02 4.74
CA ALA A 141 2.53 -29.35 5.20
C ALA A 141 1.01 -29.54 5.39
N SER A 142 0.28 -28.51 5.84
CA SER A 142 -1.18 -28.61 5.96
C SER A 142 -1.89 -28.79 4.60
N THR A 143 -1.34 -28.22 3.52
CA THR A 143 -1.87 -28.41 2.16
C THR A 143 -1.38 -29.72 1.58
N GLU A 144 -0.09 -30.07 1.76
CA GLU A 144 0.48 -31.35 1.32
C GLU A 144 -0.33 -32.53 1.86
N ALA A 145 -0.65 -32.50 3.17
CA ALA A 145 -1.38 -33.56 3.83
C ALA A 145 -2.74 -33.85 3.18
N LEU A 146 -3.38 -32.83 2.62
CA LEU A 146 -4.70 -32.94 1.97
C LEU A 146 -4.61 -33.41 0.52
N VAL A 147 -3.50 -33.15 -0.18
CA VAL A 147 -3.37 -33.42 -1.63
C VAL A 147 -2.54 -34.66 -1.95
N ARG A 148 -1.79 -35.19 -0.97
CA ARG A 148 -0.79 -36.27 -1.20
C ARG A 148 -1.36 -37.53 -1.82
N GLU A 149 -2.61 -37.87 -1.53
CA GLU A 149 -3.29 -39.06 -2.05
C GLU A 149 -3.97 -38.82 -3.41
N SER A 150 -4.07 -37.56 -3.84
CA SER A 150 -4.82 -37.14 -5.04
C SER A 150 -3.97 -36.37 -6.06
N LEU A 151 -2.65 -36.54 -6.02
CA LEU A 151 -1.74 -35.89 -6.98
C LEU A 151 -2.02 -36.35 -8.42
N PRO A 152 -2.18 -35.44 -9.39
CA PRO A 152 -2.38 -35.84 -10.78
C PRO A 152 -1.12 -36.52 -11.36
N ALA A 153 -1.31 -37.33 -12.40
CA ALA A 153 -0.23 -38.10 -13.01
C ALA A 153 0.93 -37.19 -13.49
N GLY A 154 2.15 -37.55 -13.09
CA GLY A 154 3.37 -36.80 -13.42
C GLY A 154 3.71 -35.66 -12.46
N ILE A 155 2.83 -35.30 -11.54
CA ILE A 155 3.12 -34.30 -10.49
C ILE A 155 3.65 -35.02 -9.25
N SER A 156 4.68 -34.45 -8.64
CA SER A 156 5.19 -34.89 -7.34
C SER A 156 5.47 -33.70 -6.43
N LEU A 157 5.60 -33.96 -5.13
CA LEU A 157 5.94 -32.95 -4.14
C LEU A 157 7.32 -33.26 -3.57
N ARG A 158 8.24 -32.29 -3.66
CA ARG A 158 9.58 -32.40 -3.08
C ARG A 158 9.60 -31.71 -1.74
N ASP A 159 10.03 -32.42 -0.71
CA ASP A 159 10.25 -31.84 0.61
C ASP A 159 11.42 -30.84 0.58
N THR A 160 11.17 -29.61 1.05
CA THR A 160 12.18 -28.54 1.16
C THR A 160 12.63 -28.29 2.61
N GLY A 161 12.04 -29.01 3.57
CA GLY A 161 12.33 -28.90 4.99
C GLY A 161 11.60 -27.77 5.69
N MET A 162 12.15 -27.37 6.84
CA MET A 162 11.57 -26.35 7.71
C MET A 162 12.08 -24.96 7.32
N LEU A 163 11.19 -24.11 6.82
CA LEU A 163 11.48 -22.72 6.49
C LEU A 163 11.07 -21.78 7.61
N ARG A 164 12.01 -20.93 8.02
CA ARG A 164 11.76 -19.90 9.01
C ARG A 164 11.27 -18.64 8.29
N LEU A 165 9.96 -18.48 8.26
CA LEU A 165 9.32 -17.33 7.62
C LEU A 165 9.28 -16.15 8.60
N ARG A 166 9.39 -14.93 8.06
CA ARG A 166 9.43 -13.70 8.84
C ARG A 166 8.20 -13.55 9.74
N ASP A 167 8.42 -13.10 10.98
CA ASP A 167 7.40 -12.81 12.00
C ASP A 167 6.46 -13.98 12.37
N LEU A 168 6.82 -15.21 11.98
CA LEU A 168 6.16 -16.41 12.48
C LEU A 168 6.90 -16.97 13.70
N PRO A 169 6.17 -17.38 14.76
CA PRO A 169 6.78 -17.89 15.98
C PRO A 169 7.52 -19.23 15.78
N HIS A 170 7.12 -20.01 14.77
CA HIS A 170 7.66 -21.34 14.51
C HIS A 170 7.99 -21.51 13.01
N PRO A 171 9.07 -22.23 12.65
CA PRO A 171 9.32 -22.61 11.26
C PRO A 171 8.17 -23.45 10.69
N MET A 172 7.95 -23.34 9.39
CA MET A 172 6.92 -24.08 8.67
C MET A 172 7.55 -25.14 7.77
N HIS A 173 6.98 -26.33 7.75
CA HIS A 173 7.38 -27.38 6.82
C HIS A 173 6.79 -27.10 5.44
N VAL A 174 7.64 -27.03 4.43
CA VAL A 174 7.29 -26.60 3.07
C VAL A 174 7.71 -27.64 2.05
N PHE A 175 6.89 -27.76 1.00
CA PHE A 175 7.11 -28.63 -0.14
C PHE A 175 7.06 -27.81 -1.43
N GLN A 176 7.87 -28.20 -2.41
CA GLN A 176 7.83 -27.66 -3.74
C GLN A 176 7.06 -28.61 -4.66
N LEU A 177 6.15 -28.04 -5.46
CA LEU A 177 5.50 -28.78 -6.53
C LEU A 177 6.47 -29.01 -7.69
N MET A 178 6.55 -30.27 -8.12
CA MET A 178 7.35 -30.70 -9.27
C MET A 178 6.40 -31.12 -10.40
N HIS A 179 6.61 -30.55 -11.59
CA HIS A 179 5.86 -30.88 -12.79
C HIS A 179 6.84 -31.10 -13.95
N PRO A 180 6.66 -32.11 -14.83
CA PRO A 180 7.64 -32.46 -15.86
C PRO A 180 7.86 -31.35 -16.90
N GLY A 181 6.84 -30.52 -17.11
CA GLY A 181 6.90 -29.35 -17.99
C GLY A 181 7.47 -28.07 -17.35
N LEU A 182 7.93 -28.12 -16.09
CA LEU A 182 8.52 -26.99 -15.37
C LEU A 182 9.97 -27.28 -14.99
N SER A 183 10.80 -26.24 -14.87
CA SER A 183 12.22 -26.43 -14.58
C SER A 183 12.44 -27.01 -13.17
N PRO A 184 13.19 -28.13 -13.03
CA PRO A 184 13.49 -28.73 -11.73
C PRO A 184 14.59 -27.99 -10.96
N SER A 185 15.33 -27.06 -11.59
CA SER A 185 16.51 -26.39 -11.01
C SER A 185 16.21 -25.31 -9.95
N LEU A 186 14.95 -25.11 -9.56
CA LEU A 186 14.53 -24.11 -8.57
C LEU A 186 14.69 -24.57 -7.10
N CYS A 187 15.52 -25.59 -6.85
CA CYS A 187 15.56 -26.32 -5.57
C CYS A 187 16.47 -25.70 -4.50
N GLU A 188 17.25 -24.67 -4.80
CA GLU A 188 18.14 -24.04 -3.81
C GLU A 188 17.43 -22.87 -3.13
N LEU A 189 16.67 -23.19 -2.08
CA LEU A 189 16.38 -22.20 -1.04
C LEU A 189 17.72 -21.93 -0.34
N GLY A 190 18.29 -20.74 -0.59
CA GLY A 190 19.61 -20.35 -0.10
C GLY A 190 19.82 -20.74 1.36
N ASP A 191 20.98 -21.36 1.61
CA ASP A 191 21.46 -21.87 2.88
C ASP A 191 21.36 -20.83 4.01
N THR A 192 20.26 -20.80 4.77
CA THR A 192 20.11 -19.94 5.95
C THR A 192 20.80 -20.53 7.18
N SER A 193 22.03 -21.02 6.99
CA SER A 193 22.93 -21.55 8.02
C SER A 193 24.07 -20.57 8.28
N GLY A 194 23.77 -19.38 8.81
CA GLY A 194 24.84 -18.41 9.06
C GLY A 194 24.39 -17.20 9.84
N GLY A 195 24.54 -17.27 11.16
CA GLY A 195 24.57 -16.06 11.97
C GLY A 195 25.65 -15.10 11.47
N ASN A 196 25.29 -13.81 11.42
CA ASN A 196 26.21 -12.68 11.42
C ASN A 196 27.33 -12.72 10.37
N LYS A 197 26.97 -12.60 9.09
CA LYS A 197 27.85 -11.94 8.11
C LYS A 197 27.03 -10.96 7.30
N LEU A 198 27.46 -9.70 7.28
CA LEU A 198 27.08 -8.76 6.24
C LEU A 198 27.43 -9.41 4.90
N THR A 199 26.44 -9.93 4.19
CA THR A 199 26.61 -10.39 2.81
C THR A 199 26.13 -9.29 1.89
N THR A 200 26.97 -8.96 0.92
CA THR A 200 26.74 -8.04 -0.21
C THR A 200 25.74 -8.58 -1.24
N GLU A 201 24.74 -9.33 -0.79
CA GLU A 201 23.59 -9.73 -1.60
C GLU A 201 22.44 -8.74 -1.32
N PRO A 202 21.60 -8.40 -2.32
CA PRO A 202 20.51 -7.48 -2.10
C PRO A 202 19.62 -8.04 -0.99
N MET A 203 19.51 -7.27 0.10
CA MET A 203 18.60 -7.56 1.21
C MET A 203 17.27 -8.00 0.62
N ALA A 204 16.77 -9.16 1.03
CA ALA A 204 15.51 -9.73 0.56
C ALA A 204 14.45 -8.62 0.44
N ARG A 205 14.13 -8.20 -0.80
CA ARG A 205 13.19 -7.11 -1.06
C ARG A 205 11.88 -7.45 -0.36
N PHE A 206 11.29 -6.56 0.45
CA PHE A 206 9.92 -6.84 0.91
C PHE A 206 9.01 -6.88 -0.33
N ARG A 207 8.15 -7.90 -0.37
CA ARG A 207 7.34 -8.25 -1.54
C ARG A 207 5.90 -7.78 -1.34
N PRO A 208 5.09 -7.56 -2.40
CA PRO A 208 3.70 -7.07 -2.28
C PRO A 208 2.87 -7.89 -1.28
N VAL A 209 3.21 -9.15 -1.17
CA VAL A 209 2.54 -10.10 -0.31
C VAL A 209 2.91 -10.01 1.16
N ASP A 210 3.96 -9.26 1.46
CA ASP A 210 4.33 -8.95 2.82
C ASP A 210 3.48 -7.83 3.47
N LEU A 211 2.71 -7.08 2.67
CA LEU A 211 1.92 -5.91 3.10
C LEU A 211 0.41 -6.18 3.30
N TYR A 212 0.00 -7.45 3.38
CA TYR A 212 -1.43 -7.84 3.46
C TYR A 212 -2.20 -7.23 4.65
N GLU A 213 -1.49 -6.73 5.66
CA GLU A 213 -2.09 -5.96 6.76
C GLU A 213 -2.07 -4.46 6.48
N VAL A 214 -2.63 -3.99 5.36
CA VAL A 214 -3.01 -2.57 5.27
C VAL A 214 -3.97 -2.28 6.43
N PRO A 215 -3.62 -1.41 7.38
CA PRO A 215 -4.48 -1.12 8.51
C PRO A 215 -5.83 -0.61 8.02
N THR A 216 -6.90 -1.15 8.60
CA THR A 216 -8.24 -0.62 8.37
C THR A 216 -8.40 0.66 9.19
N LEU A 217 -9.02 1.68 8.60
CA LEU A 217 -9.50 2.81 9.39
C LEU A 217 -10.45 2.29 10.49
N PRO A 218 -10.45 2.91 11.68
CA PRO A 218 -11.45 2.60 12.70
C PRO A 218 -12.87 2.67 12.11
N THR A 219 -13.75 1.72 12.45
CA THR A 219 -15.10 1.61 11.88
C THR A 219 -15.88 2.91 11.94
N ILE A 220 -15.68 3.68 13.01
CA ILE A 220 -16.29 5.00 13.20
C ILE A 220 -15.85 6.04 12.15
N VAL A 221 -14.58 6.00 11.73
CA VAL A 221 -14.05 6.84 10.65
C VAL A 221 -14.67 6.42 9.33
N VAL A 222 -14.70 5.11 9.03
CA VAL A 222 -15.34 4.58 7.80
C VAL A 222 -16.82 5.00 7.71
N HIS A 223 -17.56 4.88 8.81
CA HIS A 223 -18.96 5.32 8.86
C HIS A 223 -19.10 6.83 8.68
N ALA A 224 -18.22 7.63 9.29
CA ALA A 224 -18.24 9.08 9.15
C ALA A 224 -17.94 9.52 7.71
N LEU A 225 -17.00 8.85 7.03
CA LEU A 225 -16.67 9.09 5.63
C LEU A 225 -17.88 8.85 4.72
N LYS A 226 -18.61 7.74 4.91
CA LYS A 226 -19.84 7.48 4.15
C LYS A 226 -20.89 8.57 4.32
N VAL A 227 -21.02 9.12 5.53
CA VAL A 227 -21.95 10.24 5.78
C VAL A 227 -21.45 11.53 5.13
N LEU A 228 -20.15 11.82 5.20
CA LEU A 228 -19.55 13.03 4.61
C LEU A 228 -19.59 13.04 3.07
N GLN A 229 -19.50 11.87 2.43
CA GLN A 229 -19.57 11.72 0.97
C GLN A 229 -21.00 11.77 0.42
N ASN A 230 -22.03 11.65 1.26
CA ASN A 230 -23.41 11.70 0.82
C ASN A 230 -23.84 13.18 0.59
N PRO A 231 -24.23 13.58 -0.64
CA PRO A 231 -24.58 14.97 -0.96
C PRO A 231 -25.82 15.48 -0.23
N ASN A 232 -26.63 14.60 0.36
CA ASN A 232 -27.82 14.96 1.13
C ASN A 232 -27.57 15.03 2.65
N SER A 233 -26.33 14.84 3.10
CA SER A 233 -25.99 14.88 4.52
C SER A 233 -25.85 16.30 5.06
N ASP A 234 -26.17 16.48 6.34
CA ASP A 234 -25.96 17.73 7.07
C ASP A 234 -24.87 17.58 8.16
N ALA A 235 -24.41 18.72 8.68
CA ALA A 235 -23.38 18.75 9.73
C ALA A 235 -23.77 17.94 10.99
N ARG A 236 -25.06 17.82 11.29
CA ARG A 236 -25.55 17.04 12.44
C ARG A 236 -25.50 15.54 12.19
N ALA A 237 -25.69 15.08 10.95
CA ALA A 237 -25.53 13.69 10.59
C ALA A 237 -24.10 13.20 10.83
N VAL A 238 -23.12 14.02 10.44
CA VAL A 238 -21.69 13.74 10.69
C VAL A 238 -21.41 13.67 12.19
N GLU A 239 -21.90 14.66 12.94
CA GLU A 239 -21.75 14.69 14.40
C GLU A 239 -22.35 13.47 15.09
N ARG A 240 -23.55 13.02 14.71
CA ARG A 240 -24.19 11.82 15.29
C ARG A 240 -23.34 10.56 15.14
N VAL A 241 -22.53 10.46 14.09
CA VAL A 241 -21.60 9.34 13.92
C VAL A 241 -20.42 9.52 14.87
N ILE A 242 -19.70 10.63 14.76
CA ILE A 242 -18.40 10.83 15.41
C ILE A 242 -18.50 11.00 16.93
N VAL A 243 -19.59 11.58 17.45
CA VAL A 243 -19.75 11.89 18.88
C VAL A 243 -19.68 10.66 19.78
N ASN A 244 -19.95 9.47 19.24
CA ASN A 244 -19.86 8.20 19.97
C ASN A 244 -18.40 7.76 20.23
N ASP A 245 -17.42 8.43 19.61
CA ASP A 245 -16.00 8.30 19.91
C ASP A 245 -15.46 9.63 20.46
N PRO A 246 -15.37 9.76 21.80
CA PRO A 246 -14.86 10.97 22.45
C PRO A 246 -13.39 11.27 22.11
N ALA A 247 -12.59 10.25 21.77
CA ALA A 247 -11.17 10.44 21.49
C ALA A 247 -10.97 11.07 20.10
N ILE A 248 -11.64 10.54 19.07
CA ILE A 248 -11.64 11.13 17.73
C ILE A 248 -12.30 12.51 17.75
N SER A 249 -13.42 12.66 18.46
CA SER A 249 -14.09 13.96 18.62
C SER A 249 -13.15 15.01 19.22
N ALA A 250 -12.42 14.66 20.29
CA ALA A 250 -11.48 15.57 20.92
C ALA A 250 -10.30 15.93 20.00
N LYS A 251 -9.77 14.98 19.23
CA LYS A 251 -8.69 15.24 18.26
C LYS A 251 -9.14 16.16 17.13
N ILE A 252 -10.31 15.90 16.52
CA ILE A 252 -10.87 16.76 15.48
C ILE A 252 -11.07 18.18 16.02
N LEU A 253 -11.66 18.33 17.21
CA LEU A 253 -11.85 19.65 17.82
C LEU A 253 -10.52 20.34 18.15
N ARG A 254 -9.48 19.58 18.56
CA ARG A 254 -8.14 20.14 18.81
C ARG A 254 -7.51 20.67 17.52
N VAL A 255 -7.59 19.87 16.45
CA VAL A 255 -7.09 20.25 15.12
C VAL A 255 -7.86 21.46 14.56
N ALA A 256 -9.19 21.44 14.64
CA ALA A 256 -10.05 22.54 14.18
C ALA A 256 -9.80 23.86 14.91
N ASN A 257 -9.37 23.80 16.18
CA ASN A 257 -9.02 24.97 16.99
C ASN A 257 -7.52 25.32 16.96
N SER A 258 -6.72 24.62 16.15
CA SER A 258 -5.30 24.92 16.03
C SER A 258 -5.07 26.28 15.36
N ALA A 259 -3.93 26.90 15.66
CA ALA A 259 -3.53 28.19 15.06
C ALA A 259 -3.46 28.14 13.52
N PHE A 260 -3.43 26.93 12.93
CA PHE A 260 -3.45 26.71 11.50
C PHE A 260 -4.70 27.26 10.81
N PHE A 261 -5.89 27.08 11.40
CA PHE A 261 -7.13 27.58 10.80
C PHE A 261 -7.44 29.04 11.18
N GLY A 262 -6.76 29.58 12.19
CA GLY A 262 -6.79 31.01 12.50
C GLY A 262 -8.15 31.57 12.94
N PHE A 263 -9.07 30.73 13.44
CA PHE A 263 -10.39 31.21 13.86
C PHE A 263 -10.34 32.03 15.15
N SER A 264 -11.07 33.16 15.17
CA SER A 264 -11.24 34.01 16.35
C SER A 264 -12.19 33.43 17.39
N ARG A 265 -13.09 32.52 16.98
CA ARG A 265 -14.04 31.82 17.86
C ARG A 265 -13.70 30.34 17.94
N ARG A 266 -13.72 29.79 19.16
CA ARG A 266 -13.50 28.37 19.42
C ARG A 266 -14.63 27.51 18.82
N VAL A 267 -14.26 26.49 18.05
CA VAL A 267 -15.15 25.42 17.57
C VAL A 267 -15.43 24.48 18.72
N ALA A 268 -16.70 24.32 19.10
CA ALA A 268 -17.11 23.57 20.29
C ALA A 268 -17.68 22.18 19.98
N THR A 269 -18.17 21.97 18.76
CA THR A 269 -18.87 20.74 18.36
C THR A 269 -18.44 20.28 16.97
N ILE A 270 -18.69 19.00 16.64
CA ILE A 270 -18.34 18.46 15.32
C ILE A 270 -19.21 19.10 14.25
N ALA A 271 -20.49 19.34 14.54
CA ALA A 271 -21.35 20.03 13.59
C ALA A 271 -20.86 21.47 13.33
N ASP A 272 -20.32 22.16 14.35
CA ASP A 272 -19.71 23.48 14.15
C ASP A 272 -18.43 23.39 13.32
N ALA A 273 -17.60 22.36 13.53
CA ALA A 273 -16.42 22.11 12.71
C ALA A 273 -16.81 21.97 11.23
N VAL A 274 -17.82 21.14 10.92
CA VAL A 274 -18.31 20.95 9.55
C VAL A 274 -18.87 22.25 8.95
N ARG A 275 -19.59 23.07 9.72
CA ARG A 275 -20.12 24.36 9.22
C ARG A 275 -19.04 25.39 8.91
N VAL A 276 -17.99 25.43 9.73
CA VAL A 276 -16.94 26.46 9.63
C VAL A 276 -15.83 26.04 8.66
N LEU A 277 -15.43 24.78 8.70
CA LEU A 277 -14.34 24.22 7.89
C LEU A 277 -14.83 23.61 6.58
N GLY A 278 -16.10 23.21 6.50
CA GLY A 278 -16.65 22.46 5.37
C GLY A 278 -16.44 20.95 5.50
N PHE A 279 -17.22 20.20 4.72
CA PHE A 279 -17.22 18.73 4.70
C PHE A 279 -15.86 18.15 4.31
N ILE A 280 -15.22 18.73 3.28
CA ILE A 280 -13.93 18.26 2.74
C ILE A 280 -12.83 18.36 3.81
N ASN A 281 -12.71 19.50 4.50
CA ASN A 281 -11.67 19.66 5.52
C ASN A 281 -11.89 18.72 6.73
N VAL A 282 -13.14 18.52 7.17
CA VAL A 282 -13.45 17.57 8.25
C VAL A 282 -13.18 16.12 7.84
N GLN A 283 -13.48 15.77 6.59
CA GLN A 283 -13.12 14.48 6.00
C GLN A 283 -11.60 14.26 6.05
N GLY A 284 -10.80 15.25 5.62
CA GLY A 284 -9.34 15.17 5.67
C GLY A 284 -8.84 14.97 7.09
N MET A 285 -9.36 15.72 8.07
CA MET A 285 -9.03 15.56 9.48
C MET A 285 -9.33 14.16 10.01
N LEU A 286 -10.50 13.61 9.67
CA LEU A 286 -10.90 12.25 10.06
C LEU A 286 -9.95 11.20 9.51
N ILE A 287 -9.59 11.30 8.23
CA ILE A 287 -8.67 10.37 7.59
C ILE A 287 -7.30 10.50 8.25
N SER A 288 -6.79 11.71 8.47
CA SER A 288 -5.48 11.91 9.11
C SER A 288 -5.44 11.44 10.57
N VAL A 289 -6.50 11.70 11.35
CA VAL A 289 -6.61 11.20 12.72
C VAL A 289 -6.70 9.68 12.74
N GLY A 290 -7.51 9.10 11.85
CA GLY A 290 -7.65 7.65 11.71
C GLY A 290 -6.36 6.98 11.25
N ALA A 291 -5.66 7.57 10.28
CA ALA A 291 -4.34 7.14 9.82
C ALA A 291 -3.31 7.23 10.95
N PHE A 292 -3.27 8.33 11.69
CA PHE A 292 -2.35 8.49 12.82
C PHE A 292 -2.52 7.37 13.85
N ASP A 293 -3.76 7.02 14.21
CA ASP A 293 -4.02 5.93 15.15
C ASP A 293 -3.73 4.56 14.55
N ALA A 294 -4.10 4.33 13.29
CA ALA A 294 -3.88 3.07 12.59
C ALA A 294 -2.39 2.77 12.35
N PHE A 295 -1.56 3.80 12.21
CA PHE A 295 -0.13 3.71 11.94
C PHE A 295 0.77 4.10 13.13
N ARG A 296 0.20 4.18 14.33
CA ARG A 296 0.96 4.58 15.53
C ARG A 296 2.07 3.57 15.84
N THR A 297 3.31 4.05 15.93
CA THR A 297 4.47 3.25 16.32
C THR A 297 5.36 4.02 17.29
N GLU A 298 5.91 3.34 18.30
CA GLU A 298 6.88 3.93 19.25
C GLU A 298 8.30 4.01 18.69
N ARG A 299 8.54 3.41 17.51
CA ARG A 299 9.89 3.11 17.02
C ARG A 299 10.39 4.06 15.92
N LEU A 300 9.49 4.82 15.30
CA LEU A 300 9.80 5.89 14.34
C LEU A 300 9.15 7.20 14.75
N ASN A 301 9.91 8.29 14.61
CA ASN A 301 9.39 9.62 14.86
C ASN A 301 8.53 10.10 13.67
N LEU A 302 7.23 9.90 13.77
CA LEU A 302 6.28 10.34 12.75
C LEU A 302 6.08 11.87 12.74
N VAL A 303 6.64 12.63 13.68
CA VAL A 303 6.51 14.10 13.71
C VAL A 303 7.01 14.72 12.41
N ASP A 304 8.16 14.29 11.91
CA ASP A 304 8.74 14.88 10.69
C ASP A 304 7.96 14.46 9.44
N PHE A 305 7.39 13.24 9.44
CA PHE A 305 6.44 12.80 8.41
C PHE A 305 5.19 13.69 8.38
N TRP A 306 4.58 13.97 9.54
CA TRP A 306 3.39 14.81 9.61
C TRP A 306 3.69 16.28 9.30
N LYS A 307 4.86 16.79 9.68
CA LYS A 307 5.32 18.13 9.26
C LYS A 307 5.43 18.23 7.74
N HIS A 308 6.03 17.21 7.10
CA HIS A 308 6.13 17.13 5.65
C HIS A 308 4.74 17.11 5.01
N SER A 309 3.87 16.19 5.43
CA SER A 309 2.51 16.05 4.90
C SER A 309 1.69 17.34 5.01
N ILE A 310 1.79 18.06 6.13
CA ILE A 310 1.08 19.34 6.33
C ILE A 310 1.74 20.48 5.55
N ALA A 311 3.06 20.50 5.40
CA ALA A 311 3.74 21.44 4.52
C ALA A 311 3.30 21.23 3.06
N THR A 312 3.26 19.99 2.58
CA THR A 312 2.77 19.64 1.23
C THR A 312 1.31 20.04 1.07
N ALA A 313 0.44 19.74 2.04
CA ALA A 313 -0.96 20.18 2.03
C ALA A 313 -1.09 21.71 1.95
N THR A 314 -0.28 22.45 2.72
CA THR A 314 -0.28 23.92 2.75
C THR A 314 0.19 24.50 1.42
N ALA A 315 1.24 23.94 0.82
CA ALA A 315 1.74 24.32 -0.50
C ALA A 315 0.71 24.03 -1.60
N ALA A 316 0.14 22.82 -1.62
CA ALA A 316 -0.89 22.43 -2.58
C ALA A 316 -2.10 23.37 -2.51
N ARG A 317 -2.54 23.73 -1.30
CA ARG A 317 -3.61 24.70 -1.08
C ARG A 317 -3.25 26.08 -1.63
N PHE A 318 -2.05 26.57 -1.35
CA PHE A 318 -1.59 27.88 -1.84
C PHE A 318 -1.57 27.94 -3.37
N LEU A 319 -1.02 26.90 -4.00
CA LEU A 319 -0.86 26.79 -5.44
C LEU A 319 -2.18 26.49 -6.18
N SER A 320 -3.16 25.85 -5.52
CA SER A 320 -4.46 25.45 -6.12
C SER A 320 -5.21 26.57 -6.85
N SER A 321 -5.17 27.78 -6.28
CA SER A 321 -5.85 28.97 -6.83
C SER A 321 -5.36 29.35 -8.23
N ARG A 322 -4.13 28.96 -8.56
CA ARG A 322 -3.48 29.21 -9.85
C ARG A 322 -3.72 28.09 -10.86
N VAL A 323 -4.08 26.89 -10.39
CA VAL A 323 -4.32 25.68 -11.20
C VAL A 323 -5.82 25.36 -11.34
N HIS A 324 -6.69 26.28 -10.91
CA HIS A 324 -8.15 26.19 -11.00
C HIS A 324 -8.78 24.95 -10.33
N CYS A 325 -8.15 24.40 -9.29
CA CYS A 325 -8.72 23.32 -8.49
C CYS A 325 -9.19 23.82 -7.11
N SER A 326 -10.00 23.02 -6.42
CA SER A 326 -10.45 23.37 -5.07
C SER A 326 -9.27 23.35 -4.09
N ALA A 327 -9.10 24.45 -3.37
CA ALA A 327 -8.08 24.58 -2.34
C ALA A 327 -8.20 23.52 -1.24
N ASP A 328 -9.42 23.13 -0.87
CA ASP A 328 -9.66 22.10 0.13
C ASP A 328 -9.30 20.71 -0.39
N GLU A 329 -9.54 20.44 -1.68
CA GLU A 329 -9.18 19.17 -2.30
C GLU A 329 -7.66 19.04 -2.47
N ALA A 330 -6.99 20.11 -2.90
CA ALA A 330 -5.54 20.15 -3.01
C ALA A 330 -4.87 19.98 -1.63
N PHE A 331 -5.42 20.62 -0.60
CA PHE A 331 -4.97 20.44 0.78
C PHE A 331 -5.08 18.96 1.20
N MET A 332 -6.23 18.32 0.97
CA MET A 332 -6.43 16.91 1.34
C MET A 332 -5.47 15.98 0.58
N ALA A 333 -5.31 16.17 -0.73
CA ALA A 333 -4.40 15.37 -1.53
C ALA A 333 -2.95 15.51 -1.03
N GLY A 334 -2.49 16.74 -0.76
CA GLY A 334 -1.17 16.98 -0.20
C GLY A 334 -0.98 16.38 1.20
N LEU A 335 -2.05 16.26 2.00
CA LEU A 335 -2.01 15.62 3.32
C LEU A 335 -1.90 14.09 3.22
N LEU A 336 -2.45 13.49 2.17
CA LEU A 336 -2.54 12.03 2.01
C LEU A 336 -1.48 11.44 1.08
N HIS A 337 -0.83 12.25 0.24
CA HIS A 337 0.05 11.80 -0.86
C HIS A 337 1.07 10.72 -0.45
N ASP A 338 1.61 10.85 0.75
CA ASP A 338 2.72 10.05 1.26
C ASP A 338 2.29 8.92 2.22
N ILE A 339 0.99 8.61 2.28
CA ILE A 339 0.45 7.67 3.26
C ILE A 339 1.07 6.26 3.16
N GLY A 340 1.56 5.86 1.99
CA GLY A 340 2.29 4.61 1.81
C GLY A 340 3.60 4.52 2.62
N LYS A 341 4.25 5.66 2.94
CA LYS A 341 5.44 5.65 3.81
C LYS A 341 5.11 5.21 5.24
N LEU A 342 3.87 5.42 5.70
CA LEU A 342 3.42 4.93 7.02
C LEU A 342 3.34 3.41 7.07
N ILE A 343 3.00 2.75 5.96
CA ILE A 343 3.00 1.29 5.86
C ILE A 343 4.43 0.76 6.03
N PHE A 344 5.40 1.36 5.37
CA PHE A 344 6.81 0.99 5.56
C PHE A 344 7.29 1.25 6.99
N ALA A 345 6.88 2.37 7.58
CA ALA A 345 7.22 2.72 8.94
C ALA A 345 6.71 1.69 9.97
N VAL A 346 5.54 1.10 9.73
CA VAL A 346 4.91 0.15 10.68
C VAL A 346 5.29 -1.29 10.39
N GLN A 347 5.30 -1.71 9.12
CA GLN A 347 5.46 -3.12 8.73
C GLN A 347 6.90 -3.49 8.34
N ALA A 348 7.74 -2.51 7.96
CA ALA A 348 9.07 -2.74 7.43
C ALA A 348 10.12 -1.80 8.06
N GLU A 349 9.94 -1.41 9.33
CA GLU A 349 10.69 -0.34 9.99
C GLU A 349 12.22 -0.42 9.81
N SER A 350 12.82 -1.59 10.07
CA SER A 350 14.27 -1.77 10.00
C SER A 350 14.82 -1.67 8.57
N ALA A 351 14.03 -2.06 7.57
CA ALA A 351 14.38 -1.92 6.16
C ALA A 351 14.14 -0.48 5.67
N TYR A 352 13.04 0.16 6.11
CA TYR A 352 12.75 1.54 5.71
C TYR A 352 13.76 2.53 6.30
N ARG A 353 14.27 2.28 7.52
CA ARG A 353 15.39 3.06 8.09
C ARG A 353 16.62 3.02 7.17
N GLN A 354 16.89 1.88 6.53
CA GLN A 354 18.02 1.74 5.59
C GLN A 354 17.76 2.47 4.27
N VAL A 355 16.50 2.54 3.79
CA VAL A 355 16.13 3.41 2.67
C VAL A 355 16.43 4.87 2.98
N LEU A 356 16.05 5.33 4.17
CA LEU A 356 16.32 6.70 4.61
C LEU A 356 17.82 6.99 4.72
N GLU A 357 18.63 6.01 5.12
CA GLU A 357 20.10 6.11 5.18
C GLU A 357 20.74 6.14 3.79
N LEU A 358 20.30 5.27 2.87
CA LEU A 358 20.74 5.26 1.47
C LEU A 358 20.48 6.60 0.79
N LYS A 359 19.28 7.17 0.99
CA LYS A 359 18.91 8.48 0.45
C LYS A 359 19.79 9.61 1.01
N ARG A 360 20.12 9.58 2.32
CA ARG A 360 20.99 10.60 2.94
C ARG A 360 22.43 10.58 2.41
N GLY A 361 22.89 9.44 1.91
CA GLY A 361 24.27 9.24 1.43
C GLY A 361 24.44 9.26 -0.09
N SER A 362 23.39 9.52 -0.87
CA SER A 362 23.42 9.40 -2.35
C SER A 362 22.57 10.47 -3.04
N ALA A 363 22.69 10.56 -4.37
CA ALA A 363 21.84 11.41 -5.20
C ALA A 363 20.50 10.74 -5.58
N MET A 364 20.19 9.57 -5.03
CA MET A 364 19.00 8.79 -5.40
C MET A 364 17.71 9.50 -4.99
N SER A 365 16.69 9.40 -5.85
CA SER A 365 15.32 9.75 -5.52
C SER A 365 14.77 8.86 -4.40
N SER A 366 13.66 9.29 -3.78
CA SER A 366 12.94 8.46 -2.80
C SER A 366 12.53 7.12 -3.39
N LEU A 367 12.11 7.11 -4.66
CA LEU A 367 11.63 5.91 -5.34
C LEU A 367 12.79 4.93 -5.59
N GLU A 368 13.93 5.40 -6.11
CA GLU A 368 15.09 4.53 -6.35
C GLU A 368 15.63 3.93 -5.05
N ALA A 369 15.68 4.74 -3.98
CA ALA A 369 16.10 4.25 -2.67
C ALA A 369 15.14 3.17 -2.14
N GLU A 370 13.83 3.35 -2.32
CA GLU A 370 12.83 2.34 -1.98
C GLU A 370 13.01 1.08 -2.83
N ARG A 371 13.09 1.21 -4.15
CA ARG A 371 13.31 0.10 -5.10
C ARG A 371 14.59 -0.70 -4.85
N THR A 372 15.58 -0.10 -4.19
CA THR A 372 16.81 -0.79 -3.78
C THR A 372 16.51 -1.88 -2.75
N LEU A 373 15.57 -1.64 -1.84
CA LEU A 373 15.26 -2.50 -0.69
C LEU A 373 13.85 -3.12 -0.73
N PHE A 374 13.00 -2.67 -1.65
CA PHE A 374 11.59 -3.04 -1.74
C PHE A 374 11.19 -3.33 -3.19
N GLU A 375 10.26 -4.25 -3.39
CA GLU A 375 9.65 -4.45 -4.72
C GLU A 375 8.65 -3.35 -5.04
N PHE A 376 8.19 -2.59 -4.05
CA PHE A 376 7.24 -1.50 -4.20
C PHE A 376 7.84 -0.14 -3.82
N THR A 377 7.21 0.93 -4.28
CA THR A 377 7.45 2.30 -3.82
C THR A 377 6.31 2.79 -2.93
N HIS A 378 6.52 3.89 -2.19
CA HIS A 378 5.47 4.44 -1.35
C HIS A 378 4.21 4.89 -2.11
N PRO A 379 4.24 5.38 -3.38
CA PRO A 379 3.02 5.69 -4.12
C PRO A 379 2.21 4.43 -4.42
N GLU A 380 2.84 3.33 -4.81
CA GLU A 380 2.17 2.04 -5.08
C GLU A 380 1.52 1.47 -3.82
N VAL A 381 2.22 1.56 -2.69
CA VAL A 381 1.65 1.12 -1.40
C VAL A 381 0.55 2.06 -0.93
N GLY A 382 0.72 3.37 -1.16
CA GLY A 382 -0.30 4.37 -0.88
C GLY A 382 -1.56 4.16 -1.70
N GLU A 383 -1.43 3.77 -2.98
CA GLU A 383 -2.56 3.42 -3.86
C GLU A 383 -3.35 2.25 -3.26
N MET A 384 -2.68 1.18 -2.83
CA MET A 384 -3.32 0.04 -2.15
C MET A 384 -4.07 0.46 -0.88
N VAL A 385 -3.53 1.44 -0.12
CA VAL A 385 -4.19 2.02 1.05
C VAL A 385 -5.43 2.80 0.63
N ALA A 386 -5.30 3.65 -0.38
CA ALA A 386 -6.36 4.51 -0.88
C ALA A 386 -7.54 3.70 -1.43
N GLU A 387 -7.27 2.65 -2.22
CA GLU A 387 -8.26 1.70 -2.72
C GLU A 387 -8.98 1.00 -1.57
N ARG A 388 -8.23 0.47 -0.59
CA ARG A 388 -8.82 -0.23 0.55
C ARG A 388 -9.70 0.69 1.41
N TRP A 389 -9.38 1.98 1.45
CA TRP A 389 -10.13 2.97 2.20
C TRP A 389 -11.28 3.60 1.40
N ASP A 390 -11.49 3.16 0.15
CA ASP A 390 -12.52 3.66 -0.76
C ASP A 390 -12.43 5.19 -0.92
N LEU A 391 -11.19 5.68 -1.09
CA LEU A 391 -10.96 7.10 -1.28
C LEU A 391 -11.42 7.53 -2.68
N PRO A 392 -11.98 8.75 -2.84
CA PRO A 392 -12.31 9.30 -4.14
C PRO A 392 -11.15 9.21 -5.14
N ALA A 393 -11.47 8.88 -6.40
CA ALA A 393 -10.50 8.59 -7.46
C ALA A 393 -9.39 9.65 -7.61
N LYS A 394 -9.73 10.94 -7.44
CA LYS A 394 -8.75 12.03 -7.50
C LYS A 394 -7.67 11.97 -6.41
N TYR A 395 -8.00 11.49 -5.21
CA TYR A 395 -7.04 11.33 -4.12
C TYR A 395 -6.20 10.07 -4.32
N LEU A 396 -6.80 9.00 -4.82
CA LEU A 396 -6.07 7.80 -5.25
C LEU A 396 -5.03 8.18 -6.31
N ALA A 397 -5.42 8.90 -7.35
CA ALA A 397 -4.52 9.35 -8.41
C ALA A 397 -3.38 10.23 -7.87
N ALA A 398 -3.68 11.17 -6.98
CA ALA A 398 -2.66 12.00 -6.34
C ALA A 398 -1.67 11.17 -5.50
N ILE A 399 -2.14 10.17 -4.78
CA ILE A 399 -1.28 9.28 -4.00
C ILE A 399 -0.41 8.42 -4.92
N ALA A 400 -0.98 7.82 -5.97
CA ALA A 400 -0.29 6.90 -6.87
C ALA A 400 0.70 7.61 -7.82
N HIS A 401 0.40 8.84 -8.23
CA HIS A 401 1.06 9.48 -9.38
C HIS A 401 1.65 10.87 -9.12
N HIS A 402 1.77 11.34 -7.87
CA HIS A 402 2.41 12.64 -7.60
C HIS A 402 3.89 12.70 -8.02
N HIS A 403 4.57 11.54 -8.12
CA HIS A 403 5.93 11.44 -8.66
C HIS A 403 5.99 11.18 -10.18
N ASP A 404 4.88 10.76 -10.81
CA ASP A 404 4.77 10.60 -12.26
C ASP A 404 3.38 11.06 -12.76
N PRO A 405 3.14 12.38 -12.84
CA PRO A 405 1.83 12.90 -13.20
C PRO A 405 1.37 12.49 -14.61
N ALA A 406 2.31 12.16 -15.51
CA ALA A 406 1.98 11.73 -16.87
C ALA A 406 1.22 10.40 -16.90
N ALA A 407 1.39 9.55 -15.89
CA ALA A 407 0.66 8.30 -15.73
C ALA A 407 -0.79 8.48 -15.24
N ALA A 408 -1.16 9.67 -14.72
CA ALA A 408 -2.43 9.91 -14.04
C ALA A 408 -3.65 10.15 -14.97
N GLY A 409 -3.46 10.16 -16.29
CA GLY A 409 -4.55 10.39 -17.25
C GLY A 409 -5.22 11.75 -17.05
N ASP A 410 -6.53 11.76 -16.82
CA ASP A 410 -7.33 12.99 -16.67
C ASP A 410 -6.95 13.82 -15.42
N GLU A 411 -6.36 13.18 -14.40
CA GLU A 411 -5.93 13.84 -13.15
C GLU A 411 -4.48 14.37 -13.22
N ARG A 412 -3.83 14.32 -14.39
CA ARG A 412 -2.43 14.74 -14.62
C ARG A 412 -2.08 16.09 -13.99
N MET A 413 -2.90 17.11 -14.23
CA MET A 413 -2.64 18.47 -13.76
C MET A 413 -2.77 18.57 -12.23
N PHE A 414 -3.69 17.81 -11.64
CA PHE A 414 -3.86 17.71 -10.19
C PHE A 414 -2.67 16.98 -9.55
N CYS A 415 -2.23 15.86 -10.12
CA CYS A 415 -1.04 15.14 -9.65
C CYS A 415 0.24 15.98 -9.77
N ALA A 416 0.39 16.76 -10.84
CA ALA A 416 1.52 17.66 -11.03
C ALA A 416 1.56 18.77 -9.95
N LEU A 417 0.40 19.33 -9.60
CA LEU A 417 0.27 20.28 -8.50
C LEU A 417 0.74 19.65 -7.16
N ILE A 418 0.36 18.39 -6.89
CA ILE A 418 0.75 17.70 -5.65
C ILE A 418 2.25 17.37 -5.66
N GLY A 419 2.81 16.92 -6.79
CA GLY A 419 4.26 16.71 -6.93
C GLY A 419 5.06 18.00 -6.72
N LEU A 420 4.58 19.13 -7.25
CA LEU A 420 5.21 20.43 -7.04
C LEU A 420 5.14 20.87 -5.57
N ALA A 421 3.99 20.66 -4.92
CA ALA A 421 3.81 20.94 -3.50
C ALA A 421 4.72 20.09 -2.61
N ASP A 422 4.95 18.82 -2.95
CA ASP A 422 5.85 17.90 -2.26
C ASP A 422 7.31 18.41 -2.32
N GLN A 423 7.76 18.81 -3.52
CA GLN A 423 9.08 19.42 -3.68
C GLN A 423 9.24 20.72 -2.87
N ALA A 424 8.19 21.56 -2.83
CA ALA A 424 8.21 22.81 -2.06
C ALA A 424 8.33 22.54 -0.55
N ALA A 425 7.65 21.51 -0.05
CA ALA A 425 7.74 21.08 1.35
C ALA A 425 9.16 20.62 1.71
N TYR A 426 9.79 19.78 0.87
CA TYR A 426 11.18 19.36 1.08
C TYR A 426 12.16 20.54 1.10
N ALA A 427 12.03 21.47 0.16
CA ALA A 427 12.88 22.65 0.08
C ALA A 427 12.72 23.56 1.31
N SER A 428 11.48 23.78 1.78
CA SER A 428 11.19 24.62 2.95
C SER A 428 11.67 24.01 4.27
N LEU A 429 11.58 22.69 4.43
CA LEU A 429 11.98 22.00 5.66
C LEU A 429 13.49 21.76 5.78
N GLY A 430 14.28 22.11 4.76
CA GLY A 430 15.75 22.08 4.80
C GLY A 430 16.38 20.81 4.22
N SER A 431 15.63 20.04 3.42
CA SER A 431 16.24 18.96 2.61
C SER A 431 16.77 19.60 1.33
N HIS A 432 18.10 19.69 1.17
CA HIS A 432 18.68 20.13 -0.10
C HIS A 432 18.30 19.15 -1.20
N ALA A 433 17.52 19.62 -2.17
CA ALA A 433 17.17 18.87 -3.35
C ALA A 433 18.39 18.80 -4.31
N PRO A 434 18.73 17.63 -4.87
CA PRO A 434 19.76 17.51 -5.92
C PRO A 434 19.41 18.32 -7.17
N ALA A 435 20.41 18.60 -8.03
CA ALA A 435 20.22 19.34 -9.28
C ALA A 435 19.23 18.69 -10.26
N GLU A 436 19.03 17.37 -10.21
CA GLU A 436 18.01 16.65 -11.00
C GLU A 436 16.58 17.08 -10.66
N HIS A 437 16.33 17.48 -9.40
CA HIS A 437 15.02 18.00 -9.00
C HIS A 437 14.72 19.36 -9.65
N ASP A 438 15.71 20.12 -10.15
CA ASP A 438 15.44 21.42 -10.79
C ASP A 438 14.84 21.23 -12.20
N ALA A 439 15.27 20.21 -12.94
CA ALA A 439 14.71 19.89 -14.25
C ALA A 439 13.29 19.33 -14.11
N GLU A 440 13.06 18.41 -13.17
CA GLU A 440 11.73 17.89 -12.85
C GLU A 440 10.79 18.99 -12.37
N ARG A 441 11.25 19.88 -11.50
CA ARG A 441 10.46 21.03 -11.03
C ARG A 441 10.06 21.94 -12.19
N THR A 442 10.97 22.22 -13.10
CA THR A 442 10.68 23.05 -14.28
C THR A 442 9.59 22.40 -15.12
N ALA A 443 9.67 21.09 -15.36
CA ALA A 443 8.64 20.36 -16.07
C ALA A 443 7.27 20.39 -15.35
N LEU A 444 7.27 20.26 -14.01
CA LEU A 444 6.04 20.37 -13.21
C LEU A 444 5.45 21.79 -13.26
N LEU A 445 6.28 22.82 -13.16
CA LEU A 445 5.86 24.22 -13.26
C LEU A 445 5.22 24.52 -14.61
N ASP A 446 5.85 24.08 -15.70
CA ASP A 446 5.32 24.21 -17.06
C ASP A 446 3.98 23.46 -17.20
N GLU A 447 3.87 22.25 -16.62
CA GLU A 447 2.65 21.43 -16.67
C GLU A 447 1.43 22.10 -16.02
N VAL A 448 1.64 22.84 -14.93
CA VAL A 448 0.56 23.54 -14.21
C VAL A 448 0.46 25.04 -14.53
N ASP A 449 1.14 25.50 -15.59
CA ASP A 449 1.18 26.89 -16.04
C ASP A 449 1.61 27.87 -14.93
N LEU A 450 2.65 27.49 -14.18
CA LEU A 450 3.26 28.27 -13.11
C LEU A 450 4.68 28.70 -13.49
N GLY A 451 5.06 29.90 -13.06
CA GLY A 451 6.41 30.41 -13.20
C GLY A 451 7.24 30.29 -11.93
N GLN A 452 8.54 30.58 -12.07
CA GLN A 452 9.50 30.63 -10.97
C GLN A 452 9.08 31.57 -9.83
N ALA A 453 8.40 32.68 -10.15
CA ALA A 453 7.91 33.63 -9.14
C ALA A 453 6.87 32.99 -8.21
N GLN A 454 5.93 32.21 -8.75
CA GLN A 454 4.91 31.51 -7.97
C GLN A 454 5.53 30.41 -7.09
N TRP A 455 6.58 29.76 -7.57
CA TRP A 455 7.38 28.84 -6.76
C TRP A 455 8.02 29.54 -5.57
N GLU A 456 8.69 30.68 -5.78
CA GLU A 456 9.31 31.48 -4.72
C GLU A 456 8.30 32.01 -3.71
N ASP A 457 7.14 32.48 -4.17
CA ASP A 457 6.01 32.88 -3.33
C ASP A 457 5.53 31.72 -2.44
N CYS A 458 5.44 30.51 -2.99
CA CYS A 458 5.07 29.31 -2.24
C CYS A 458 6.10 28.96 -1.17
N LEU A 459 7.40 29.04 -1.47
CA LEU A 459 8.46 28.80 -0.48
C LEU A 459 8.42 29.83 0.65
N LEU A 460 8.19 31.11 0.32
CA LEU A 460 8.03 32.17 1.30
C LEU A 460 6.79 31.93 2.19
N HIS A 461 5.67 31.52 1.57
CA HIS A 461 4.45 31.16 2.29
C HIS A 461 4.68 30.02 3.29
N LEU A 462 5.35 28.93 2.87
CA LEU A 462 5.69 27.82 3.75
C LEU A 462 6.62 28.24 4.90
N HIS A 463 7.61 29.10 4.61
CA HIS A 463 8.49 29.64 5.64
C HIS A 463 7.72 30.42 6.71
N GLN A 464 6.75 31.24 6.30
CA GLN A 464 5.87 31.98 7.21
C GLN A 464 4.91 31.06 7.98
N ALA A 465 4.44 29.99 7.35
CA ALA A 465 3.53 29.00 7.95
C ALA A 465 4.22 27.99 8.89
N ARG A 466 5.55 28.00 9.03
CA ARG A 466 6.29 26.97 9.78
C ARG A 466 5.81 26.78 11.23
N ALA A 467 5.47 27.88 11.90
CA ALA A 467 4.94 27.84 13.27
C ALA A 467 3.54 27.23 13.35
N THR A 468 2.65 27.55 12.40
CA THR A 468 1.29 27.02 12.35
C THR A 468 1.24 25.56 11.92
N ILE A 469 2.13 25.15 11.01
CA ILE A 469 2.36 23.74 10.65
C ILE A 469 2.76 22.94 11.89
N GLY A 470 3.74 23.43 12.67
CA GLY A 470 4.16 22.80 13.93
C GLY A 470 3.02 22.68 14.95
N ALA A 471 2.19 23.71 15.08
CA ALA A 471 1.02 23.70 15.96
C ALA A 471 -0.03 22.66 15.53
N PHE A 472 -0.24 22.47 14.22
CA PHE A 472 -1.14 21.45 13.69
C PHE A 472 -0.64 20.03 14.03
N VAL A 473 0.64 19.75 13.81
CA VAL A 473 1.23 18.44 14.12
C VAL A 473 1.12 18.13 15.62
N GLY A 474 1.38 19.12 16.48
CA GLY A 474 1.17 18.97 17.93
C GLY A 474 -0.29 18.79 18.35
N ALA A 475 -1.26 19.15 17.51
CA ALA A 475 -2.67 18.93 17.77
C ALA A 475 -3.15 17.53 17.35
N ILE A 476 -2.48 16.86 16.41
CA ILE A 476 -2.79 15.49 16.02
C ILE A 476 -2.26 14.47 17.04
N GLN A 477 -1.07 14.73 17.62
CA GLN A 477 -0.51 13.95 18.74
C GLN A 477 -1.39 14.05 19.99
#